data_AF-A0A662KXV6-F1
#
_entry.id   AF-A0A662KXV6-F1
#
_cell.length_a   1.000
_cell.length_b   1.000
_cell.length_c   1.000
_cell.angle_alpha   90.00
_cell.angle_beta   90.00
_cell.angle_gamma   90.00
#
_symmetry.space_group_name_H-M   'P 1'
#
loop_
_entity.id
_entity.type
_entity.pdbx_description
1 polymer ?
#
loop_
_entity_poly.entity_id
_entity_poly.type
_entity_poly.pdbx_seq_one_letter_code
_entity_poly.pdbx_strand_id
1 'polypeptide(L)'
;MIDMPEYILRAIIGIILISVNASVMGSFVVFRGTAFMVAGASHAALAGAAFAVLLSVNYGINFDPMLGALLSALALALLSAHSTGPFSREKMNINIGVGFALSMSLALLIITMIREASSRVWSLLVGDILLLTSKDLVQILLMTIVSLVIVAVLYNDLIFLSFDPESALAYGIRAGALNYLLLALISVAVVIVMRGVGAILVYAMLVA
;
A
#
# COMPACT_ATOMS: atom_id res chain seq x y z
N MET A 1 9.56 34.62 15.33
CA MET A 1 9.95 33.23 14.99
C MET A 1 8.66 32.44 14.98
N ILE A 2 8.29 31.77 13.89
CA ILE A 2 7.00 31.07 13.82
C ILE A 2 7.12 29.84 14.73
N ASP A 3 6.53 29.89 15.93
CA ASP A 3 6.44 28.73 16.83
C ASP A 3 5.44 27.72 16.25
N MET A 4 5.89 26.93 15.29
CA MET A 4 5.07 25.91 14.67
C MET A 4 5.01 24.67 15.58
N PRO A 5 3.80 24.18 15.95
CA PRO A 5 3.66 22.96 16.72
C PRO A 5 4.31 21.76 16.04
N GLU A 6 4.91 20.87 16.82
CA GLU A 6 5.67 19.73 16.29
C GLU A 6 4.81 18.78 15.43
N TYR A 7 3.54 18.58 15.77
CA TYR A 7 2.62 17.76 14.98
C TYR A 7 2.35 18.35 13.59
N ILE A 8 2.36 19.68 13.44
CA ILE A 8 2.22 20.35 12.14
C ILE A 8 3.48 20.12 11.30
N LEU A 9 4.66 20.20 11.91
CA LEU A 9 5.92 19.91 11.21
C LEU A 9 5.95 18.47 10.70
N ARG A 10 5.55 17.51 11.53
CA ARG A 10 5.44 16.10 11.15
C ARG A 10 4.44 15.89 10.02
N ALA A 11 3.29 16.57 10.07
CA ALA A 11 2.28 16.51 9.01
C ALA A 11 2.80 17.06 7.68
N ILE A 12 3.51 18.20 7.70
CA ILE A 12 4.13 18.80 6.49
C ILE A 12 5.18 17.86 5.89
N ILE A 13 6.08 17.31 6.72
CA ILE A 13 7.09 16.37 6.21
C ILE A 13 6.41 15.10 5.68
N GLY A 14 5.41 14.58 6.40
CA GLY A 14 4.63 13.42 6.02
C GLY A 14 3.94 13.61 4.67
N ILE A 15 3.27 14.74 4.44
CA ILE A 15 2.55 14.98 3.19
C ILE A 15 3.52 15.07 2.00
N ILE A 16 4.68 15.71 2.17
CA ILE A 16 5.72 15.77 1.12
C ILE A 16 6.18 14.36 0.75
N LEU A 17 6.49 13.52 1.74
CA LEU A 17 6.94 12.14 1.49
C LEU A 17 5.86 11.30 0.81
N ILE A 18 4.61 11.44 1.26
CA ILE A 18 3.45 10.74 0.68
C ILE A 18 3.22 11.20 -0.76
N SER A 19 3.22 12.51 -1.04
CA SER A 19 3.00 13.06 -2.38
C SER A 19 4.08 12.65 -3.37
N VAL A 20 5.35 12.64 -2.96
CA VAL A 20 6.45 12.19 -3.83
C VAL A 20 6.28 10.71 -4.16
N ASN A 21 5.99 9.87 -3.17
CA ASN A 21 5.76 8.45 -3.41
C ASN A 21 4.55 8.21 -4.31
N ALA A 22 3.43 8.88 -4.02
CA ALA A 22 2.18 8.74 -4.75
C ALA A 22 2.32 9.19 -6.21
N SER A 23 3.04 10.28 -6.49
CA SER A 23 3.27 10.76 -7.85
C SER A 23 4.01 9.73 -8.72
N VAL A 24 5.06 9.12 -8.19
CA VAL A 24 5.85 8.12 -8.92
C VAL A 24 5.06 6.82 -9.09
N MET A 25 4.50 6.30 -7.99
CA MET A 25 3.82 5.00 -8.01
C MET A 25 2.49 5.08 -8.76
N GLY A 26 1.75 6.18 -8.60
CA GLY A 26 0.50 6.44 -9.32
C GLY A 26 0.70 6.45 -10.83
N SER A 27 1.79 7.05 -11.32
CA SER A 27 2.16 7.00 -12.75
C SER A 27 2.26 5.56 -13.25
N PHE A 28 2.97 4.68 -12.53
CA PHE A 28 3.05 3.27 -12.89
C PHE A 28 1.71 2.55 -12.79
N VAL A 29 0.90 2.83 -11.77
CA VAL A 29 -0.44 2.23 -11.62
C VAL A 29 -1.32 2.54 -12.83
N VAL A 30 -1.30 3.80 -13.29
CA VAL A 30 -2.10 4.26 -14.45
C VAL A 30 -1.57 3.65 -15.74
N PHE A 31 -0.27 3.77 -16.04
CA PHE A 31 0.31 3.21 -17.27
C PHE A 31 0.19 1.68 -17.33
N ARG A 32 0.39 0.99 -16.20
CA ARG A 32 0.24 -0.45 -16.12
C ARG A 32 -1.23 -0.87 -16.09
N GLY A 33 -2.19 0.03 -15.89
CA GLY A 33 -3.61 -0.29 -15.82
C GLY A 33 -3.95 -1.21 -14.64
N THR A 34 -3.26 -1.05 -13.51
CA THR A 34 -3.43 -1.86 -12.28
C THR A 34 -4.14 -1.08 -11.19
N ALA A 35 -5.02 -0.15 -11.56
CA ALA A 35 -5.78 0.67 -10.61
C ALA A 35 -6.57 -0.17 -9.59
N PHE A 36 -7.12 -1.32 -10.00
CA PHE A 36 -7.87 -2.18 -9.10
C PHE A 36 -6.99 -2.78 -7.97
N MET A 37 -5.69 -2.97 -8.23
CA MET A 37 -4.72 -3.40 -7.22
C MET A 37 -4.62 -2.39 -6.07
N VAL A 38 -4.72 -1.09 -6.36
CA VAL A 38 -4.69 -0.04 -5.33
C VAL A 38 -5.86 -0.18 -4.36
N ALA A 39 -7.07 -0.37 -4.88
CA ALA A 39 -8.27 -0.56 -4.08
C ALA A 39 -8.24 -1.86 -3.27
N GLY A 40 -7.76 -2.96 -3.88
CA GLY A 40 -7.59 -4.23 -3.19
C GLY A 40 -6.55 -4.15 -2.07
N ALA A 41 -5.38 -3.60 -2.37
CA ALA A 41 -4.28 -3.46 -1.42
C ALA A 41 -4.64 -2.57 -0.24
N SER A 42 -5.43 -1.49 -0.42
CA SER A 42 -5.77 -0.58 0.67
C SER A 42 -6.68 -1.24 1.72
N HIS A 43 -7.61 -2.09 1.28
CA HIS A 43 -8.50 -2.81 2.18
C HIS A 43 -7.85 -4.07 2.76
N ALA A 44 -6.96 -4.72 2.01
CA ALA A 44 -6.06 -5.71 2.59
C ALA A 44 -5.18 -5.10 3.68
N ALA A 45 -4.58 -3.93 3.43
CA ALA A 45 -3.79 -3.18 4.40
C ALA A 45 -4.60 -2.84 5.66
N LEU A 46 -5.84 -2.38 5.49
CA LEU A 46 -6.74 -2.12 6.61
C LEU A 46 -7.00 -3.38 7.45
N ALA A 47 -7.27 -4.52 6.80
CA ALA A 47 -7.49 -5.79 7.49
C ALA A 47 -6.25 -6.26 8.28
N GLY A 48 -5.06 -6.13 7.69
CA GLY A 48 -3.80 -6.47 8.36
C GLY A 48 -3.48 -5.55 9.54
N ALA A 49 -3.76 -4.24 9.41
CA ALA A 49 -3.63 -3.31 10.53
C ALA A 49 -4.64 -3.60 11.63
N ALA A 50 -5.89 -3.91 11.28
CA ALA A 50 -6.91 -4.31 12.26
C ALA A 50 -6.46 -5.57 13.02
N PHE A 51 -5.90 -6.55 12.31
CA PHE A 51 -5.36 -7.76 12.91
C PHE A 51 -4.18 -7.50 13.85
N ALA A 52 -3.28 -6.59 13.48
CA ALA A 52 -2.19 -6.14 14.36
C ALA A 52 -2.72 -5.50 15.66
N VAL A 53 -3.76 -4.67 15.56
CA VAL A 53 -4.41 -4.06 16.73
C VAL A 53 -5.09 -5.13 17.59
N LEU A 54 -5.75 -6.12 16.99
CA LEU A 54 -6.33 -7.27 17.70
C LEU A 54 -5.28 -8.03 18.52
N LEU A 55 -4.12 -8.33 17.92
CA LEU A 55 -3.01 -9.00 18.60
C LEU A 55 -2.50 -8.18 19.80
N SER A 56 -2.40 -6.87 19.64
CA SER A 56 -1.96 -5.96 20.70
C SER A 56 -2.97 -5.88 21.85
N VAL A 57 -4.27 -5.82 21.55
CA VAL A 57 -5.33 -5.68 22.58
C VAL A 57 -5.62 -6.98 23.30
N ASN A 58 -5.85 -8.06 22.55
CA ASN A 58 -6.36 -9.31 23.15
C ASN A 58 -5.23 -10.20 23.68
N TYR A 59 -4.05 -10.15 23.07
CA TYR A 59 -2.94 -11.06 23.39
C TYR A 59 -1.73 -10.33 23.98
N GLY A 60 -1.77 -9.00 24.10
CA GLY A 60 -0.65 -8.20 24.61
C GLY A 60 0.60 -8.21 23.72
N ILE A 61 0.49 -8.72 22.49
CA ILE A 61 1.60 -8.79 21.54
C ILE A 61 1.68 -7.44 20.82
N ASN A 62 2.69 -6.64 21.15
CA ASN A 62 2.92 -5.34 20.51
C ASN A 62 3.38 -5.51 19.05
N PHE A 63 2.42 -5.72 18.16
CA PHE A 63 2.62 -5.79 16.73
C PHE A 63 2.28 -4.46 16.07
N ASP A 64 3.18 -3.95 15.23
CA ASP A 64 3.01 -2.64 14.59
C ASP A 64 1.89 -2.69 13.54
N PRO A 65 0.84 -1.85 13.65
CA PRO A 65 -0.24 -1.79 12.67
C PRO A 65 0.25 -1.55 11.24
N MET A 66 1.33 -0.76 11.07
CA MET A 66 1.84 -0.45 9.74
C MET A 66 2.55 -1.66 9.10
N LEU A 67 3.20 -2.50 9.91
CA LEU A 67 3.75 -3.78 9.44
C LEU A 67 2.63 -4.78 9.11
N GLY A 68 1.58 -4.84 9.93
CA GLY A 68 0.40 -5.65 9.63
C GLY A 68 -0.24 -5.26 8.29
N ALA A 69 -0.40 -3.96 8.06
CA ALA A 69 -0.88 -3.41 6.78
C ALA A 69 0.02 -3.79 5.59
N LEU A 70 1.34 -3.66 5.77
CA LEU A 70 2.29 -4.00 4.72
C LEU A 70 2.25 -5.48 4.37
N LEU A 71 2.26 -6.36 5.38
CA LEU A 71 2.25 -7.80 5.15
C LEU A 71 0.98 -8.27 4.44
N SER A 72 -0.19 -7.76 4.82
CA SER A 72 -1.45 -8.14 4.19
C SER A 72 -1.58 -7.58 2.76
N ALA A 73 -1.15 -6.34 2.53
CA ALA A 73 -1.15 -5.75 1.19
C ALA A 73 -0.15 -6.45 0.24
N LEU A 74 1.02 -6.83 0.75
CA LEU A 74 1.99 -7.65 0.00
C LEU A 74 1.44 -9.06 -0.26
N ALA A 75 0.83 -9.69 0.74
CA ALA A 75 0.22 -11.01 0.57
C ALA A 75 -0.84 -10.99 -0.54
N LEU A 76 -1.73 -10.00 -0.56
CA LEU A 76 -2.72 -9.85 -1.63
C LEU A 76 -2.05 -9.68 -3.00
N ALA A 77 -1.05 -8.79 -3.10
CA ALA A 77 -0.35 -8.53 -4.36
C ALA A 77 0.34 -9.78 -4.91
N LEU A 78 1.11 -10.47 -4.06
CA LEU A 78 1.88 -11.65 -4.44
C LEU A 78 0.97 -12.84 -4.75
N LEU A 79 -0.10 -13.07 -3.98
CA LEU A 79 -1.05 -14.16 -4.24
C LEU A 79 -1.84 -13.92 -5.53
N SER A 80 -2.23 -12.67 -5.80
CA SER A 80 -2.94 -12.30 -7.03
C SER A 80 -2.05 -12.46 -8.26
N ALA A 81 -0.76 -12.13 -8.12
CA ALA A 81 0.26 -12.30 -9.15
C ALA A 81 0.70 -13.76 -9.34
N HIS A 82 0.68 -14.59 -8.30
CA HIS A 82 1.05 -16.01 -8.40
C HIS A 82 -0.01 -16.87 -9.04
N SER A 83 -1.27 -16.62 -8.70
CA SER A 83 -2.41 -17.37 -9.23
C SER A 83 -2.69 -17.07 -10.71
N THR A 84 -1.94 -16.13 -11.29
CA THR A 84 -2.16 -15.60 -12.62
C THR A 84 -0.84 -15.57 -13.38
N GLY A 85 -0.74 -16.20 -14.55
CA GLY A 85 0.43 -16.02 -15.41
C GLY A 85 0.69 -14.51 -15.69
N PRO A 86 1.93 -14.10 -15.99
CA PRO A 86 2.37 -12.69 -16.00
C PRO A 86 1.57 -11.70 -16.88
N PHE A 87 0.64 -12.17 -17.72
CA PHE A 87 -0.10 -11.34 -18.68
C PHE A 87 -1.63 -11.44 -18.61
N SER A 88 -2.22 -12.27 -17.73
CA SER A 88 -3.69 -12.36 -17.67
C SER A 88 -4.27 -11.33 -16.70
N ARG A 89 -4.34 -10.07 -17.14
CA ARG A 89 -4.87 -8.95 -16.32
C ARG A 89 -6.26 -9.23 -15.75
N GLU A 90 -7.14 -9.87 -16.54
CA GLU A 90 -8.50 -10.21 -16.13
C GLU A 90 -8.52 -11.16 -14.92
N LYS A 91 -7.77 -12.26 -14.98
CA LYS A 91 -7.65 -13.21 -13.87
C LYS A 91 -7.06 -12.56 -12.62
N MET A 92 -6.08 -11.68 -12.80
CA MET A 92 -5.50 -10.94 -11.68
C MET A 92 -6.53 -10.03 -11.02
N ASN A 93 -7.35 -9.32 -11.81
CA ASN A 93 -8.42 -8.48 -11.28
C ASN A 93 -9.48 -9.30 -10.53
N ILE A 94 -9.84 -10.49 -11.02
CA ILE A 94 -10.75 -11.40 -10.31
C ILE A 94 -10.17 -11.78 -8.93
N ASN A 95 -8.89 -12.17 -8.88
CA ASN A 95 -8.22 -12.53 -7.63
C ASN A 95 -8.15 -11.35 -6.65
N ILE A 96 -7.83 -10.16 -7.14
CA ILE A 96 -7.84 -8.93 -6.35
C ILE A 96 -9.24 -8.66 -5.81
N GLY A 97 -10.29 -8.86 -6.61
CA GLY A 97 -11.68 -8.65 -6.20
C GLY A 97 -12.12 -9.61 -5.10
N VAL A 98 -11.76 -10.88 -5.21
CA VAL A 98 -11.99 -11.87 -4.15
C VAL A 98 -11.23 -11.49 -2.88
N GLY A 99 -9.95 -11.14 -2.99
CA GLY A 99 -9.13 -10.72 -1.86
C GLY A 99 -9.61 -9.41 -1.21
N PHE A 100 -10.15 -8.48 -2.00
CA PHE A 100 -10.83 -7.28 -1.50
C PHE A 100 -12.04 -7.66 -0.65
N ALA A 101 -12.93 -8.52 -1.14
CA ALA A 101 -14.12 -8.94 -0.38
C ALA A 101 -13.75 -9.68 0.91
N LEU A 102 -12.76 -10.56 0.85
CA LEU A 102 -12.24 -11.29 2.01
C LEU A 102 -11.61 -10.35 3.04
N SER A 103 -10.74 -9.44 2.61
CA SER A 103 -10.09 -8.48 3.51
C SER A 103 -11.09 -7.53 4.14
N MET A 104 -12.08 -7.03 3.39
CA MET A 104 -13.16 -6.21 3.92
C MET A 104 -13.98 -6.92 5.00
N SER A 105 -14.40 -8.15 4.71
CA SER A 105 -15.14 -8.97 5.67
C SER A 105 -14.31 -9.23 6.94
N LEU A 106 -13.03 -9.57 6.77
CA LEU A 106 -12.11 -9.84 7.87
C LEU A 106 -11.84 -8.58 8.70
N ALA A 107 -11.63 -7.42 8.08
CA ALA A 107 -11.44 -6.15 8.77
C ALA A 107 -12.65 -5.80 9.64
N LEU A 108 -13.87 -5.89 9.08
CA LEU A 108 -15.11 -5.64 9.81
C LEU A 108 -15.30 -6.62 10.97
N LEU A 109 -15.07 -7.91 10.74
CA LEU A 109 -15.12 -8.93 11.80
C LEU A 109 -14.17 -8.55 12.94
N ILE A 110 -12.92 -8.23 12.64
CA ILE A 110 -11.93 -7.87 13.65
C ILE A 110 -12.37 -6.60 14.40
N ILE A 111 -12.79 -5.55 13.69
CA ILE A 111 -13.29 -4.30 14.30
C ILE A 111 -14.40 -4.58 15.30
N THR A 112 -15.32 -5.50 15.00
CA THR A 112 -16.40 -5.87 15.94
C THR A 112 -15.89 -6.63 17.17
N MET A 113 -14.78 -7.37 17.05
CA MET A 113 -14.15 -8.07 18.18
C MET A 113 -13.38 -7.13 19.10
N ILE A 114 -12.81 -6.02 18.58
CA ILE A 114 -12.05 -5.02 19.35
C ILE A 114 -12.82 -3.72 19.55
N ARG A 115 -14.06 -3.81 20.03
CA ARG A 115 -14.98 -2.65 20.14
C ARG A 115 -14.36 -1.45 20.88
N GLU A 116 -13.60 -1.70 21.95
CA GLU A 116 -12.93 -0.65 22.75
C GLU A 116 -11.78 0.04 22.01
N ALA A 117 -11.16 -0.64 21.04
CA ALA A 117 -10.04 -0.13 20.24
C ALA A 117 -10.42 0.17 18.79
N SER A 118 -11.70 0.07 18.44
CA SER A 118 -12.21 0.24 17.07
C SER A 118 -11.84 1.60 16.47
N SER A 119 -11.77 2.65 17.28
CA SER A 119 -11.35 4.00 16.88
C SER A 119 -9.95 4.04 16.24
N ARG A 120 -9.03 3.17 16.68
CA ARG A 120 -7.68 3.07 16.10
C ARG A 120 -7.66 2.49 14.68
N VAL A 121 -8.67 1.69 14.33
CA VAL A 121 -8.82 1.14 12.98
C VAL A 121 -9.60 2.12 12.10
N TRP A 122 -10.63 2.78 12.65
CA TRP A 122 -11.36 3.82 11.95
C TRP A 122 -10.47 4.99 11.52
N SER A 123 -9.48 5.37 12.34
CA SER A 123 -8.52 6.41 11.95
C SER A 123 -7.64 6.02 10.75
N LEU A 124 -7.40 4.73 10.49
CA LEU A 124 -6.71 4.26 9.28
C LEU A 124 -7.61 4.26 8.04
N LEU A 125 -8.92 4.12 8.25
CA LEU A 125 -9.90 4.12 7.17
C LEU A 125 -10.12 5.54 6.62
N VAL A 126 -10.25 6.53 7.52
CA VAL A 126 -10.44 7.94 7.16
C VAL A 126 -9.12 8.68 6.95
N GLY A 127 -8.08 8.31 7.69
CA GLY A 127 -6.78 9.00 7.70
C GLY A 127 -6.79 10.23 8.62
N ASP A 128 -5.68 10.46 9.29
CA ASP A 128 -5.41 11.71 9.99
C ASP A 128 -3.91 11.98 10.00
N ILE A 129 -3.49 12.92 9.16
CA ILE A 129 -2.07 13.25 8.99
C ILE A 129 -1.48 13.97 10.21
N LEU A 130 -2.33 14.57 11.06
CA LEU A 130 -1.89 15.24 12.29
C LEU A 130 -1.53 14.23 13.39
N LEU A 131 -2.05 13.00 13.30
CA LEU A 131 -1.75 11.90 14.23
C LEU A 131 -0.45 11.14 13.90
N LEU A 132 0.31 11.59 12.88
CA LEU A 132 1.59 10.96 12.55
C LEU A 132 2.60 11.07 13.71
N THR A 133 3.07 9.92 14.17
CA THR A 133 4.14 9.84 15.17
C THR A 133 5.50 9.94 14.49
N SER A 134 6.55 10.26 15.26
CA SER A 134 7.93 10.26 14.74
C SER A 134 8.34 8.87 14.20
N LYS A 135 7.80 7.80 14.78
CA LYS A 135 8.03 6.43 14.31
C LYS A 135 7.39 6.20 12.94
N ASP A 136 6.15 6.65 12.76
CA ASP A 136 5.46 6.59 11.46
C ASP A 136 6.24 7.35 10.39
N LEU A 137 6.74 8.54 10.73
CA LEU A 137 7.50 9.38 9.81
C LEU A 137 8.79 8.71 9.34
N VAL A 138 9.53 8.06 10.26
CA VAL A 138 10.73 7.29 9.91
C VAL A 138 10.39 6.11 9.01
N GLN A 139 9.30 5.39 9.29
CA GLN A 139 8.90 4.26 8.45
C GLN A 139 8.45 4.72 7.05
N ILE A 140 7.65 5.79 6.96
CA ILE A 140 7.27 6.40 5.68
C ILE A 140 8.51 6.84 4.91
N LEU A 141 9.45 7.54 5.56
CA LEU A 141 10.69 7.97 4.94
C LEU A 141 11.49 6.79 4.37
N LEU A 142 11.69 5.74 5.16
CA LEU A 142 12.42 4.55 4.72
C LEU A 142 11.73 3.84 3.55
N MET A 143 10.41 3.62 3.63
CA MET A 143 9.66 2.97 2.56
C MET A 143 9.64 3.81 1.28
N THR A 144 9.52 5.14 1.40
CA THR A 144 9.61 6.07 0.26
C THR A 144 10.99 6.03 -0.37
N ILE A 145 12.07 6.14 0.41
CA ILE A 145 13.44 6.10 -0.13
C ILE A 145 13.70 4.75 -0.82
N VAL A 146 13.37 3.63 -0.17
CA VAL A 146 13.60 2.29 -0.74
C VAL A 146 12.82 2.11 -2.04
N SER A 147 11.54 2.49 -2.08
CA SER A 147 10.73 2.36 -3.30
C SER A 147 11.24 3.25 -4.44
N LEU A 148 11.62 4.50 -4.15
CA LEU A 148 12.18 5.40 -5.16
C LEU A 148 13.54 4.93 -5.68
N VAL A 149 14.41 4.42 -4.81
CA VAL A 149 15.71 3.85 -5.21
C VAL A 149 15.52 2.65 -6.12
N ILE A 150 14.61 1.73 -5.77
CA ILE A 150 14.31 0.56 -6.60
C ILE A 150 13.79 1.00 -7.97
N VAL A 151 12.86 1.97 -8.00
CA VAL A 151 12.32 2.50 -9.26
C VAL A 151 13.40 3.20 -10.07
N ALA A 152 14.29 3.97 -9.44
CA ALA A 152 15.37 4.67 -10.15
C ALA A 152 16.35 3.68 -10.78
N VAL A 153 16.72 2.61 -10.06
CA VAL A 153 17.65 1.58 -10.56
C VAL A 153 17.02 0.76 -11.70
N LEU A 154 15.73 0.44 -11.59
CA LEU A 154 15.01 -0.41 -12.54
C LEU A 154 14.09 0.38 -13.49
N TYR A 155 14.33 1.68 -13.64
CA TYR A 155 13.41 2.61 -14.33
C TYR A 155 13.09 2.14 -15.76
N ASN A 156 14.13 1.82 -16.53
CA ASN A 156 13.99 1.39 -17.93
C ASN A 156 13.20 0.08 -18.03
N ASP A 157 13.50 -0.88 -17.17
CA ASP A 157 12.86 -2.20 -17.19
C ASP A 157 11.38 -2.14 -16.76
N LEU A 158 11.07 -1.34 -15.73
CA LEU A 158 9.70 -1.13 -15.24
C LEU A 158 8.84 -0.40 -16.26
N ILE A 159 9.39 0.62 -16.93
CA ILE A 159 8.69 1.31 -18.01
C ILE A 159 8.47 0.38 -19.19
N PHE A 160 9.51 -0.32 -19.63
CA PHE A 160 9.38 -1.21 -20.79
C PHE A 160 8.35 -2.32 -20.53
N LEU A 161 8.39 -2.93 -19.35
CA LEU A 161 7.36 -3.87 -18.92
C LEU A 161 5.96 -3.24 -18.90
N SER A 162 5.83 -1.97 -18.49
CA SER A 162 4.53 -1.30 -18.37
C SER A 162 3.88 -1.05 -19.73
N PHE A 163 4.67 -0.69 -20.75
CA PHE A 163 4.17 -0.41 -22.11
C PHE A 163 4.01 -1.66 -22.96
N ASP A 164 5.03 -2.54 -23.00
CA ASP A 164 5.02 -3.74 -23.84
C ASP A 164 5.59 -4.96 -23.08
N PRO A 165 4.71 -5.69 -22.37
CA PRO A 165 5.13 -6.84 -21.57
C PRO A 165 5.61 -8.03 -22.41
N GLU A 166 5.10 -8.19 -23.64
CA GLU A 166 5.44 -9.30 -24.53
C GLU A 166 6.80 -9.06 -25.18
N SER A 167 7.05 -7.84 -25.67
CA SER A 167 8.37 -7.47 -26.19
C SER A 167 9.43 -7.47 -25.09
N ALA A 168 9.09 -7.07 -23.86
CA ALA A 168 10.02 -7.17 -22.72
C ALA A 168 10.48 -8.61 -22.48
N LEU A 169 9.57 -9.59 -22.58
CA LEU A 169 9.95 -11.01 -22.49
C LEU A 169 10.85 -11.45 -23.64
N ALA A 170 10.53 -11.04 -24.87
CA ALA A 170 11.34 -11.37 -26.05
C ALA A 170 12.76 -10.78 -25.94
N TYR A 171 12.89 -9.61 -25.30
CA TYR A 171 14.17 -8.96 -25.01
C TYR A 171 14.98 -9.63 -23.89
N GLY A 172 14.46 -10.69 -23.25
CA GLY A 172 15.15 -11.44 -22.20
C GLY A 172 14.97 -10.85 -20.79
N ILE A 173 14.06 -9.89 -20.61
CA ILE A 173 13.73 -9.35 -19.29
C ILE A 173 12.92 -10.40 -18.52
N ARG A 174 13.23 -10.54 -17.23
CA ARG A 174 12.48 -11.40 -16.30
C ARG A 174 11.14 -10.76 -15.93
N ALA A 175 10.24 -10.61 -16.91
CA ALA A 175 8.98 -9.87 -16.78
C ALA A 175 8.11 -10.35 -15.61
N GLY A 176 8.13 -11.66 -15.31
CA GLY A 176 7.46 -12.21 -14.13
C GLY A 176 7.98 -11.59 -12.83
N ALA A 177 9.29 -11.64 -12.59
CA ALA A 177 9.89 -11.10 -11.37
C ALA A 177 9.67 -9.58 -11.23
N LEU A 178 9.77 -8.83 -12.33
CA LEU A 178 9.49 -7.39 -12.33
C LEU A 178 8.02 -7.08 -12.09
N ASN A 179 7.09 -7.92 -12.56
CA ASN A 179 5.67 -7.74 -12.26
C ASN A 179 5.39 -7.93 -10.76
N TYR A 180 5.98 -8.95 -10.13
CA TYR A 180 5.89 -9.11 -8.67
C TYR A 180 6.47 -7.91 -7.92
N LEU A 181 7.64 -7.43 -8.37
CA LEU A 181 8.28 -6.27 -7.77
C LEU A 181 7.42 -5.02 -7.90
N LEU A 182 6.87 -4.77 -9.09
CA LEU A 182 6.00 -3.62 -9.33
C LEU A 182 4.75 -3.65 -8.44
N LEU A 183 4.08 -4.80 -8.35
CA LEU A 183 2.91 -4.96 -7.48
C LEU A 183 3.28 -4.82 -5.99
N ALA A 184 4.45 -5.30 -5.58
CA ALA A 184 4.96 -5.09 -4.22
C ALA A 184 5.23 -3.61 -3.93
N LEU A 185 5.84 -2.87 -4.87
CA LEU A 185 6.08 -1.43 -4.76
C LEU A 185 4.76 -0.66 -4.67
N ILE A 186 3.75 -1.04 -5.46
CA ILE A 186 2.40 -0.46 -5.38
C ILE A 186 1.78 -0.72 -4.01
N SER A 187 1.90 -1.93 -3.45
CA SER A 187 1.40 -2.23 -2.10
C SER A 187 2.11 -1.40 -1.03
N VAL A 188 3.43 -1.18 -1.14
CA VAL A 188 4.17 -0.28 -0.24
C VAL A 188 3.64 1.14 -0.35
N ALA A 189 3.43 1.64 -1.57
CA ALA A 189 2.87 2.97 -1.83
C ALA A 189 1.49 3.15 -1.19
N VAL A 190 0.63 2.14 -1.35
CA VAL A 190 -0.70 2.12 -0.77
C VAL A 190 -0.66 2.24 0.75
N VAL A 191 0.25 1.52 1.42
CA VAL A 191 0.39 1.57 2.88
C VAL A 191 0.90 2.95 3.36
N ILE A 192 1.86 3.53 2.64
CA ILE A 192 2.37 4.90 2.92
C ILE A 192 1.21 5.91 2.83
N VAL A 193 0.47 5.90 1.72
CA VAL A 193 -0.64 6.84 1.48
C VAL A 193 -1.76 6.60 2.48
N MET A 194 -2.11 5.34 2.77
CA MET A 194 -3.13 4.98 3.75
C MET A 194 -2.81 5.53 5.14
N ARG A 195 -1.54 5.52 5.56
CA ARG A 195 -1.16 5.97 6.90
C ARG A 195 -1.45 7.45 7.15
N GLY A 196 -1.27 8.30 6.13
CA GLY A 196 -1.52 9.75 6.25
C GLY A 196 -2.91 10.19 5.79
N VAL A 197 -3.39 9.63 4.67
CA VAL A 197 -4.60 10.11 3.97
C VAL A 197 -5.80 9.18 4.16
N GLY A 198 -5.58 7.93 4.59
CA GLY A 198 -6.65 6.97 4.88
C GLY A 198 -7.04 6.08 3.70
N ALA A 199 -7.53 4.88 4.01
CA ALA A 199 -7.84 3.82 3.04
C ALA A 199 -8.86 4.23 1.96
N ILE A 200 -9.82 5.10 2.29
CA ILE A 200 -10.82 5.60 1.33
C ILE A 200 -10.16 6.44 0.22
N LEU A 201 -9.23 7.32 0.61
CA LEU A 201 -8.64 8.31 -0.29
C LEU A 201 -7.41 7.79 -1.06
N VAL A 202 -6.89 6.61 -0.71
CA VAL A 202 -5.71 6.04 -1.40
C VAL A 202 -5.94 5.91 -2.90
N TYR A 203 -7.11 5.42 -3.31
CA TYR A 203 -7.43 5.27 -4.73
C TYR A 203 -7.43 6.63 -5.45
N ALA A 204 -8.05 7.65 -4.82
CA ALA A 204 -8.06 8.99 -5.37
C ALA A 204 -6.64 9.56 -5.50
N MET A 205 -5.77 9.36 -4.51
CA MET A 205 -4.41 9.90 -4.53
C MET A 205 -3.46 9.23 -5.53
N LEU A 206 -3.66 7.94 -5.83
CA LEU A 206 -2.77 7.18 -6.72
C LEU A 206 -3.28 7.08 -8.16
N VAL A 207 -4.59 7.26 -8.38
CA VAL A 207 -5.22 6.98 -9.68
C VAL A 207 -5.97 8.18 -10.25
N ALA A 208 -6.64 8.98 -9.41
CA ALA A 208 -7.53 10.05 -9.84
C ALA A 208 -6.81 11.41 -9.92
#